data_AF-A0A8S3T7H9-F1
#
_entry.id   AF-A0A8S3T7H9-F1
#
_cell.length_a   1.000
_cell.length_b   1.000
_cell.length_c   1.000
_cell.angle_alpha   90.00
_cell.angle_beta   90.00
_cell.angle_gamma   90.00
#
_symmetry.space_group_name_H-M   'P 1'
#
loop_
_entity.id
_entity.type
_entity.pdbx_description
1 polymer ?
#
loop_
_entity_poly.entity_id
_entity_poly.type
_entity_poly.pdbx_seq_one_letter_code
_entity_poly.pdbx_strand_id
1 'polypeptide(L)'
;MEEDEHYGTERVIKIRKFKGGKRRLQTSNKIIDFKWSSHSYTLNHITNNFRLPCAVKCSVESCSLDWNLLHFDLSQPLLLHSHRSAKKVKAAVMKLDSEKGELQETGRYVVIPQDYNGWFTLLNDPKEKYLPDTTLKSVAQKDTDQVLVANSISCLCLTDSEQGEKQSVRKQISSGEILQIKRTDVAGSLTRRSPPSKYLVCTDEKDKDMYLPISQNGKFYKVNKLVTNDGLFQIKDVLDNRSHLPMNIRHVIGEVPLFSSEYSSYLKCDDIIEEETALASTMDDDLLLLELQIKTPMKFYIALNEAVMKQSDFYSDAFQNCETEGEDYIRGIKFSFTLSPESYSVCNSLRSLQDDGSMTESYYGTDSDLEEEDAQSEFSITWDPTNTKNSEKAEIKHVPKIFNSSINSPKTEDNVRQWNEEPETV
;
A
#
# COMPACT_ATOMS: atom_id res chain seq x y z
N MET A 1 -5.17 4.23 53.67
CA MET A 1 -5.70 5.53 53.20
C MET A 1 -4.59 6.12 52.38
N GLU A 2 -4.44 5.56 51.20
CA GLU A 2 -3.53 6.00 50.15
C GLU A 2 -4.32 6.89 49.19
N GLU A 3 -3.71 7.97 48.73
CA GLU A 3 -4.19 8.78 47.61
C GLU A 3 -3.05 8.84 46.58
N ASP A 4 -3.08 7.94 45.61
CA ASP A 4 -2.10 7.90 44.51
C ASP A 4 -2.47 8.96 43.44
N GLU A 5 -1.69 10.04 43.37
CA GLU A 5 -1.80 11.02 42.29
C GLU A 5 -1.33 10.44 40.94
N HIS A 6 -2.25 9.82 40.20
CA HIS A 6 -1.98 9.31 38.86
C HIS A 6 -1.83 10.43 37.83
N TYR A 7 -0.59 10.74 37.44
CA TYR A 7 -0.26 11.68 36.37
C TYR A 7 -0.68 11.14 34.99
N GLY A 8 -1.92 11.47 34.58
CA GLY A 8 -2.42 11.20 33.23
C GLY A 8 -1.60 11.93 32.17
N THR A 9 -0.83 11.20 31.37
CA THR A 9 -0.04 11.75 30.26
C THR A 9 -0.82 11.65 28.94
N GLU A 10 -1.51 12.73 28.56
CA GLU A 10 -2.19 12.83 27.27
C GLU A 10 -1.20 12.69 26.10
N ARG A 11 -1.29 11.58 25.36
CA ARG A 11 -0.53 11.39 24.12
C ARG A 11 -1.34 11.89 22.93
N VAL A 12 -1.13 13.16 22.58
CA VAL A 12 -1.71 13.77 21.37
C VAL A 12 -1.26 13.00 20.12
N ILE A 13 -2.17 12.22 19.53
CA ILE A 13 -1.93 11.51 18.27
C ILE A 13 -1.83 12.54 17.14
N LYS A 14 -0.58 12.89 16.76
CA LYS A 14 -0.30 13.74 15.60
C LYS A 14 -0.60 12.99 14.31
N ILE A 15 -1.85 13.07 13.85
CA ILE A 15 -2.20 12.73 12.47
C ILE A 15 -1.39 13.65 11.54
N ARG A 16 -0.48 13.07 10.75
CA ARG A 16 0.20 13.78 9.65
C ARG A 16 -0.82 14.08 8.53
N LYS A 17 -1.65 15.10 8.71
CA LYS A 17 -1.97 15.94 7.55
C LYS A 17 -0.68 16.64 7.18
N PHE A 18 -0.09 16.29 6.04
CA PHE A 18 0.98 17.07 5.44
C PHE A 18 0.41 18.42 4.98
N LYS A 19 0.23 19.34 5.94
CA LYS A 19 0.12 20.77 5.65
C LYS A 19 1.49 21.25 5.19
N GLY A 20 1.83 20.94 3.94
CA GLY A 20 2.92 21.57 3.20
C GLY A 20 2.62 23.06 3.10
N GLY A 21 3.01 23.82 4.14
CA GLY A 21 2.55 25.18 4.44
C GLY A 21 3.05 26.27 3.50
N LYS A 22 3.32 25.95 2.23
CA LYS A 22 3.40 26.95 1.16
C LYS A 22 2.04 27.63 1.11
N ARG A 23 1.97 28.90 1.52
CA ARG A 23 0.88 29.77 1.12
C ARG A 23 0.95 29.90 -0.40
N ARG A 24 0.14 29.15 -1.15
CA ARG A 24 -0.10 29.45 -2.57
C ARG A 24 -0.51 30.92 -2.62
N LEU A 25 0.34 31.76 -3.21
CA LEU A 25 -0.11 33.05 -3.71
C LEU A 25 -1.23 32.74 -4.71
N GLN A 26 -2.32 33.51 -4.69
CA GLN A 26 -3.43 33.30 -5.61
C GLN A 26 -3.01 33.75 -7.02
N THR A 27 -2.22 32.91 -7.70
CA THR A 27 -2.26 32.82 -9.15
C THR A 27 -3.72 32.61 -9.54
N SER A 28 -4.20 33.39 -10.49
CA SER A 28 -5.58 33.26 -10.97
C SER A 28 -5.75 31.89 -11.61
N ASN A 29 -6.44 30.95 -10.93
CA ASN A 29 -6.70 29.59 -11.43
C ASN A 29 -7.22 29.64 -12.87
N LYS A 30 -6.33 29.39 -13.83
CA LYS A 30 -6.65 29.38 -15.25
C LYS A 30 -7.31 28.05 -15.55
N ILE A 31 -8.64 28.06 -15.59
CA ILE A 31 -9.47 26.88 -15.87
C ILE A 31 -8.92 26.17 -17.11
N ILE A 32 -8.52 24.92 -16.94
CA ILE A 32 -8.01 24.08 -18.02
C ILE A 32 -9.21 23.51 -18.76
N ASP A 33 -9.39 23.91 -20.02
CA ASP A 33 -10.28 23.23 -20.95
C ASP A 33 -9.63 21.90 -21.37
N PHE A 34 -10.00 20.80 -20.73
CA PHE A 34 -9.47 19.46 -21.04
C PHE A 34 -10.14 18.90 -22.30
N LYS A 35 -9.33 18.63 -23.34
CA LYS A 35 -9.83 18.09 -24.63
C LYS A 35 -9.67 16.59 -24.66
N TRP A 36 -10.71 15.87 -24.23
CA TRP A 36 -10.73 14.41 -24.18
C TRP A 36 -10.85 13.78 -25.58
N SER A 37 -10.30 12.57 -25.73
CA SER A 37 -10.53 11.72 -26.90
C SER A 37 -12.00 11.32 -27.02
N SER A 38 -12.50 11.15 -28.26
CA SER A 38 -13.82 10.56 -28.52
C SER A 38 -13.90 9.09 -28.09
N HIS A 39 -12.82 8.35 -28.35
CA HIS A 39 -12.67 6.94 -27.97
C HIS A 39 -12.19 6.78 -26.53
N SER A 40 -12.63 5.71 -25.86
CA SER A 40 -12.17 5.31 -24.52
C SER A 40 -11.46 3.95 -24.54
N TYR A 41 -10.37 3.85 -23.77
CA TYR A 41 -9.39 2.76 -23.84
C TYR A 41 -9.22 2.10 -22.46
N THR A 42 -9.01 0.78 -22.41
CA THR A 42 -8.64 0.11 -21.15
C THR A 42 -7.23 0.51 -20.71
N LEU A 43 -6.92 0.46 -19.41
CA LEU A 43 -5.57 0.78 -18.92
C LEU A 43 -4.50 -0.06 -19.64
N ASN A 44 -4.76 -1.35 -19.88
CA ASN A 44 -3.87 -2.22 -20.65
C ASN A 44 -3.64 -1.74 -22.10
N HIS A 45 -4.60 -1.09 -22.74
CA HIS A 45 -4.35 -0.47 -24.04
C HIS A 45 -3.51 0.81 -23.89
N ILE A 46 -3.80 1.64 -22.88
CA ILE A 46 -3.09 2.90 -22.63
C ILE A 46 -1.61 2.65 -22.34
N THR A 47 -1.28 1.78 -21.37
CA THR A 47 0.11 1.54 -20.95
C THR A 47 0.99 0.88 -22.01
N ASN A 48 0.40 0.23 -23.01
CA ASN A 48 1.12 -0.44 -24.10
C ASN A 48 1.24 0.41 -25.38
N ASN A 49 0.34 1.38 -25.61
CA ASN A 49 0.29 2.14 -26.88
C ASN A 49 0.57 3.65 -26.71
N PHE A 50 0.47 4.18 -25.49
CA PHE A 50 0.66 5.59 -25.19
C PHE A 50 1.83 5.79 -24.22
N ARG A 51 2.53 6.92 -24.32
CA ARG A 51 3.64 7.24 -23.42
C ARG A 51 3.10 7.74 -22.08
N LEU A 52 3.70 7.28 -21.00
CA LEU A 52 3.52 7.83 -19.66
C LEU A 52 4.61 8.89 -19.38
N PRO A 53 4.36 9.89 -18.51
CA PRO A 53 3.08 10.19 -17.87
C PRO A 53 2.05 10.79 -18.84
N CYS A 54 0.77 10.48 -18.66
CA CYS A 54 -0.34 11.03 -19.47
C CYS A 54 -1.60 11.28 -18.64
N ALA A 55 -2.40 12.27 -19.04
CA ALA A 55 -3.64 12.62 -18.34
C ALA A 55 -4.85 11.90 -18.95
N VAL A 56 -5.68 11.32 -18.09
CA VAL A 56 -6.84 10.49 -18.44
C VAL A 56 -8.08 10.85 -17.60
N LYS A 57 -9.25 10.36 -18.02
CA LYS A 57 -10.51 10.47 -17.28
C LYS A 57 -11.28 9.16 -17.36
N CYS A 58 -11.80 8.62 -16.27
CA CYS A 58 -12.58 7.38 -16.34
C CYS A 58 -13.90 7.60 -17.11
N SER A 59 -14.29 6.60 -17.90
CA SER A 59 -15.59 6.54 -18.57
C SER A 59 -16.60 5.91 -17.62
N VAL A 60 -17.52 6.72 -17.11
CA VAL A 60 -18.54 6.32 -16.12
C VAL A 60 -19.41 5.16 -16.62
N GLU A 61 -19.65 5.11 -17.93
CA GLU A 61 -20.38 4.03 -18.63
C GLU A 61 -19.69 2.65 -18.56
N SER A 62 -18.42 2.59 -18.16
CA SER A 62 -17.63 1.35 -18.21
C SER A 62 -17.72 0.46 -16.96
N CYS A 63 -18.26 0.95 -15.84
CA CYS A 63 -18.44 0.15 -14.63
C CYS A 63 -19.44 0.77 -13.64
N SER A 64 -20.33 -0.05 -13.07
CA SER A 64 -21.02 0.29 -11.82
C SER A 64 -19.99 0.36 -10.69
N LEU A 65 -19.88 1.52 -10.05
CA LEU A 65 -19.00 1.77 -8.92
C LEU A 65 -19.86 1.95 -7.67
N ASP A 66 -19.57 1.22 -6.59
CA ASP A 66 -20.17 1.52 -5.28
C ASP A 66 -19.43 2.73 -4.68
N TRP A 67 -19.95 3.92 -4.99
CA TRP A 67 -19.46 5.20 -4.50
C TRP A 67 -19.50 5.37 -2.98
N ASN A 68 -20.21 4.50 -2.24
CA ASN A 68 -20.16 4.48 -0.77
C ASN A 68 -18.84 3.87 -0.28
N LEU A 69 -18.21 3.01 -1.08
CA LEU A 69 -16.90 2.39 -0.83
C LEU A 69 -15.78 3.16 -1.52
N LEU A 70 -16.02 3.65 -2.73
CA LEU A 70 -15.10 4.49 -3.49
C LEU A 70 -15.24 5.94 -3.06
N HIS A 71 -14.54 6.27 -1.99
CA HIS A 71 -14.50 7.59 -1.36
C HIS A 71 -13.84 8.71 -2.22
N PHE A 72 -13.56 8.50 -3.51
CA PHE A 72 -13.03 9.50 -4.45
C PHE A 72 -13.72 9.34 -5.81
N ASP A 73 -13.88 10.45 -6.53
CA ASP A 73 -14.46 10.41 -7.87
C ASP A 73 -13.44 9.92 -8.92
N LEU A 74 -13.73 8.81 -9.59
CA LEU A 74 -12.94 8.32 -10.74
C LEU A 74 -13.22 9.13 -12.02
N SER A 75 -14.29 9.94 -12.06
CA SER A 75 -14.63 10.82 -13.17
C SER A 75 -13.77 12.11 -13.20
N GLN A 76 -13.01 12.42 -12.14
CA GLN A 76 -12.08 13.56 -12.17
C GLN A 76 -10.88 13.28 -13.09
N PRO A 77 -10.15 14.32 -13.56
CA PRO A 77 -8.90 14.13 -14.32
C PRO A 77 -7.81 13.47 -13.45
N LEU A 78 -7.18 12.43 -13.99
CA LEU A 78 -6.09 11.69 -13.35
C LEU A 78 -4.83 11.77 -14.20
N LEU A 79 -3.67 11.92 -13.57
CA LEU A 79 -2.36 11.74 -14.20
C LEU A 79 -1.91 10.29 -14.00
N LEU A 80 -1.93 9.46 -15.06
CA LEU A 80 -1.21 8.18 -15.04
C LEU A 80 0.28 8.48 -15.12
N HIS A 81 1.06 8.01 -14.13
CA HIS A 81 2.46 8.39 -13.98
C HIS A 81 3.43 7.33 -14.50
N SER A 82 3.31 6.12 -13.95
CA SER A 82 4.21 4.99 -14.19
C SER A 82 3.43 3.68 -14.06
N HIS A 83 4.03 2.56 -14.43
CA HIS A 83 3.44 1.23 -14.20
C HIS A 83 4.50 0.22 -13.75
N ARG A 84 4.06 -0.83 -13.05
CA ARG A 84 4.90 -1.94 -12.59
C ARG A 84 4.13 -3.25 -12.53
N SER A 85 4.85 -4.38 -12.51
CA SER A 85 4.34 -5.64 -11.96
C SER A 85 4.85 -5.81 -10.53
N ALA A 86 4.00 -6.29 -9.62
CA ALA A 86 4.38 -6.62 -8.25
C ALA A 86 3.63 -7.86 -7.75
N LYS A 87 4.33 -8.71 -6.98
CA LYS A 87 3.69 -9.76 -6.18
C LYS A 87 3.10 -9.14 -4.92
N LYS A 88 1.90 -9.56 -4.55
CA LYS A 88 1.17 -9.06 -3.38
C LYS A 88 0.50 -10.22 -2.66
N VAL A 89 0.48 -10.18 -1.34
CA VAL A 89 -0.38 -11.07 -0.54
C VAL A 89 -1.76 -10.43 -0.44
N LYS A 90 -2.81 -11.17 -0.81
CA LYS A 90 -4.19 -10.82 -0.51
C LYS A 90 -4.55 -11.38 0.87
N ALA A 91 -5.03 -10.53 1.76
CA ALA A 91 -5.43 -10.93 3.11
C ALA A 91 -6.81 -10.38 3.50
N ALA A 92 -7.66 -11.20 4.11
CA ALA A 92 -8.85 -10.74 4.80
C ALA A 92 -8.47 -9.97 6.08
N VAL A 93 -9.19 -8.88 6.37
CA VAL A 93 -9.03 -8.14 7.62
C VAL A 93 -9.89 -8.80 8.70
N MET A 94 -9.27 -9.18 9.82
CA MET A 94 -9.92 -9.91 10.92
C MET A 94 -10.18 -8.96 12.10
N LYS A 95 -11.29 -9.12 12.81
CA LYS A 95 -11.52 -8.47 14.11
C LYS A 95 -11.66 -9.52 15.21
N LEU A 96 -11.15 -9.21 16.40
CA LEU A 96 -11.33 -10.04 17.59
C LEU A 96 -12.73 -9.77 18.17
N ASP A 97 -13.58 -10.80 18.18
CA ASP A 97 -14.85 -10.79 18.91
C ASP A 97 -14.55 -10.75 20.42
N SER A 98 -15.01 -9.70 21.10
CA SER A 98 -14.74 -9.49 22.53
C SER A 98 -15.52 -10.40 23.46
N GLU A 99 -16.61 -11.01 23.01
CA GLU A 99 -17.43 -11.93 23.81
C GLU A 99 -16.92 -13.37 23.70
N LYS A 100 -16.53 -13.80 22.48
CA LYS A 100 -16.01 -15.15 22.21
C LYS A 100 -14.50 -15.26 22.38
N GLY A 101 -13.76 -14.17 22.11
CA GLY A 101 -12.32 -14.18 21.98
C GLY A 101 -11.83 -14.91 20.72
N GLU A 102 -12.63 -14.89 19.65
CA GLU A 102 -12.38 -15.52 18.36
C GLU A 102 -12.15 -14.47 17.27
N LEU A 103 -11.44 -14.81 16.18
CA LEU A 103 -11.28 -13.91 15.03
C LEU A 103 -12.41 -14.10 14.03
N GLN A 104 -13.03 -13.00 13.60
CA GLN A 104 -14.06 -12.98 12.56
C GLN A 104 -13.62 -12.13 11.38
N GLU A 105 -13.87 -12.64 10.16
CA GLU A 105 -13.64 -11.90 8.92
C GLU A 105 -14.58 -10.70 8.81
N THR A 106 -14.03 -9.53 8.50
CA THR A 106 -14.82 -8.30 8.31
C THR A 106 -15.49 -8.18 6.94
N GLY A 107 -15.23 -9.13 6.04
CA GLY A 107 -15.56 -9.01 4.61
C GLY A 107 -14.68 -8.03 3.82
N ARG A 108 -13.78 -7.27 4.49
CA ARG A 108 -12.78 -6.43 3.83
C ARG A 108 -11.51 -7.21 3.54
N TYR A 109 -10.88 -6.89 2.42
CA TYR A 109 -9.58 -7.41 2.02
C TYR A 109 -8.57 -6.28 1.90
N VAL A 110 -7.32 -6.58 2.24
CA VAL A 110 -6.14 -5.75 1.94
C VAL A 110 -5.19 -6.48 0.99
N VAL A 111 -4.40 -5.70 0.25
CA VAL A 111 -3.25 -6.18 -0.51
C VAL A 111 -1.96 -5.63 0.10
N ILE A 112 -0.99 -6.51 0.32
CA ILE A 112 0.30 -6.20 0.92
C ILE A 112 1.38 -6.49 -0.13
N PRO A 113 2.04 -5.46 -0.71
CA PRO A 113 3.10 -5.62 -1.71
C PRO A 113 4.35 -6.35 -1.17
N GLN A 114 5.07 -7.08 -2.02
CA GLN A 114 6.33 -7.76 -1.65
C GLN A 114 7.39 -6.81 -1.06
N ASP A 115 7.38 -5.58 -1.52
CA ASP A 115 8.26 -4.47 -1.17
C ASP A 115 7.77 -3.63 0.04
N TYR A 116 6.71 -4.07 0.73
CA TYR A 116 6.23 -3.43 1.95
C TYR A 116 7.22 -3.57 3.12
N ASN A 117 7.72 -2.44 3.62
CA ASN A 117 8.64 -2.39 4.75
C ASN A 117 7.89 -2.42 6.10
N GLY A 118 7.32 -3.59 6.41
CA GLY A 118 6.68 -3.86 7.71
C GLY A 118 6.87 -5.29 8.17
N TRP A 119 6.56 -5.51 9.44
CA TRP A 119 6.87 -6.73 10.19
C TRP A 119 5.61 -7.38 10.76
N PHE A 120 5.55 -8.69 10.59
CA PHE A 120 4.42 -9.53 10.96
C PHE A 120 4.90 -10.70 11.83
N THR A 121 3.97 -11.29 12.58
CA THR A 121 4.20 -12.52 13.34
C THR A 121 3.05 -13.51 13.10
N LEU A 122 3.30 -14.81 13.29
CA LEU A 122 2.32 -15.86 12.99
C LEU A 122 1.38 -16.06 14.18
N LEU A 123 0.06 -16.04 13.92
CA LEU A 123 -0.95 -15.90 14.98
C LEU A 123 -1.59 -17.24 15.32
N ASN A 124 -1.12 -17.86 16.42
CA ASN A 124 -1.59 -19.16 16.91
C ASN A 124 -2.83 -19.02 17.79
N ASP A 125 -2.76 -18.16 18.81
CA ASP A 125 -3.90 -17.76 19.65
C ASP A 125 -4.21 -16.27 19.38
N PRO A 126 -5.46 -15.90 19.01
CA PRO A 126 -5.87 -14.50 18.87
C PRO A 126 -5.61 -13.59 20.08
N LYS A 127 -5.45 -14.17 21.28
CA LYS A 127 -5.19 -13.48 22.55
C LYS A 127 -3.70 -13.31 22.82
N GLU A 128 -2.83 -13.98 22.07
CA GLU A 128 -1.38 -13.87 22.21
C GLU A 128 -0.89 -12.50 21.72
N LYS A 129 -0.20 -11.77 22.60
CA LYS A 129 0.52 -10.55 22.25
C LYS A 129 1.99 -10.88 22.10
N TYR A 130 2.53 -10.64 20.91
CA TYR A 130 3.96 -10.77 20.66
C TYR A 130 4.71 -9.60 21.32
N LEU A 131 5.31 -9.85 22.48
CA LEU A 131 5.94 -8.82 23.32
C LEU A 131 7.43 -8.63 22.97
N PRO A 132 7.94 -7.38 22.89
CA PRO A 132 9.37 -7.13 22.75
C PRO A 132 10.13 -7.50 24.02
N ASP A 133 11.37 -7.95 23.87
CA ASP A 133 12.35 -7.89 24.94
C ASP A 133 12.61 -6.42 25.32
N THR A 134 12.56 -6.13 26.61
CA THR A 134 12.76 -4.76 27.14
C THR A 134 14.20 -4.46 27.54
N THR A 135 15.07 -5.48 27.53
CA THR A 135 16.48 -5.39 27.96
C THR A 135 17.40 -6.17 27.03
N LEU A 136 18.62 -5.68 26.79
CA LEU A 136 19.62 -6.46 26.06
C LEU A 136 20.06 -7.71 26.80
N LYS A 137 19.87 -7.77 28.13
CA LYS A 137 20.11 -8.99 28.92
C LYS A 137 19.19 -10.14 28.50
N SER A 138 17.89 -9.90 28.30
CA SER A 138 16.99 -10.98 27.89
C SER A 138 17.21 -11.38 26.44
N VAL A 139 17.50 -10.42 25.54
CA VAL A 139 17.96 -10.70 24.16
C VAL A 139 19.20 -11.59 24.15
N ALA A 140 20.23 -11.27 24.94
CA ALA A 140 21.47 -12.03 25.03
C ALA A 140 21.33 -13.42 25.69
N GLN A 141 20.19 -13.69 26.35
CA GLN A 141 19.85 -15.00 26.93
C GLN A 141 18.97 -15.86 26.00
N LYS A 142 18.38 -15.29 24.96
CA LYS A 142 17.57 -16.01 23.97
C LYS A 142 18.43 -16.57 22.84
N ASP A 143 17.98 -17.68 22.26
CA ASP A 143 18.53 -18.21 21.03
C ASP A 143 17.98 -17.40 19.84
N THR A 144 18.68 -16.32 19.49
CA THR A 144 18.35 -15.47 18.34
C THR A 144 19.60 -14.91 17.67
N ASP A 145 19.58 -14.88 16.34
CA ASP A 145 20.69 -14.39 15.51
C ASP A 145 20.44 -12.97 15.00
N GLN A 146 19.18 -12.53 14.92
CA GLN A 146 18.81 -11.19 14.50
C GLN A 146 17.76 -10.58 15.43
N VAL A 147 17.83 -9.26 15.60
CA VAL A 147 16.94 -8.50 16.47
C VAL A 147 16.62 -7.14 15.84
N LEU A 148 15.33 -6.80 15.78
CA LEU A 148 14.84 -5.50 15.33
C LEU A 148 14.78 -4.54 16.52
N VAL A 149 15.32 -3.34 16.33
CA VAL A 149 15.30 -2.27 17.32
C VAL A 149 14.08 -1.38 17.09
N ALA A 150 13.09 -1.42 17.99
CA ALA A 150 11.84 -0.66 17.87
C ALA A 150 11.80 0.62 18.72
N ASN A 151 12.95 1.06 19.24
CA ASN A 151 13.15 2.43 19.70
C ASN A 151 14.65 2.81 19.60
N SER A 152 14.95 4.07 19.32
CA SER A 152 16.35 4.50 19.14
C SER A 152 17.20 4.28 20.41
N ILE A 153 18.35 3.63 20.24
CA ILE A 153 19.27 3.24 21.32
C ILE A 153 20.71 3.72 21.03
N SER A 154 21.57 3.79 22.05
CA SER A 154 23.00 4.09 21.82
C SER A 154 23.86 2.83 21.86
N CYS A 155 24.93 2.80 21.06
CA CYS A 155 25.98 1.78 21.13
C CYS A 155 27.36 2.45 21.10
N LEU A 156 28.42 1.66 21.32
CA LEU A 156 29.79 2.04 20.98
C LEU A 156 30.19 1.32 19.69
N CYS A 157 30.73 2.04 18.72
CA CYS A 157 31.56 1.47 17.67
C CYS A 157 33.03 1.61 18.05
N LEU A 158 33.87 0.68 17.59
CA LEU A 158 35.31 0.89 17.52
C LEU A 158 35.65 1.47 16.15
N THR A 159 36.62 2.38 16.13
CA THR A 159 37.21 2.98 14.93
C THR A 159 38.72 3.08 15.14
N ASP A 160 39.49 2.65 14.15
CA ASP A 160 40.95 2.78 14.19
C ASP A 160 41.34 4.26 13.99
N SER A 161 42.19 4.78 14.87
CA SER A 161 42.79 6.12 14.72
C SER A 161 43.89 6.09 13.65
N GLU A 162 44.24 7.27 13.10
CA GLU A 162 45.42 7.45 12.25
C GLU A 162 46.73 6.95 12.91
N GLN A 163 46.76 6.92 14.25
CA GLN A 163 47.89 6.43 15.06
C GLN A 163 47.81 4.92 15.38
N GLY A 164 46.81 4.20 14.87
CA GLY A 164 46.59 2.77 15.13
C GLY A 164 45.98 2.43 16.50
N GLU A 165 45.80 3.40 17.41
CA GLU A 165 45.01 3.21 18.63
C GLU A 165 43.51 3.04 18.27
N LYS A 166 42.85 2.05 18.86
CA LYS A 166 41.39 1.86 18.70
C LYS A 166 40.62 2.84 19.58
N GLN A 167 39.95 3.80 18.95
CA GLN A 167 39.06 4.74 19.62
C GLN A 167 37.63 4.20 19.66
N SER A 168 36.98 4.30 20.82
CA SER A 168 35.54 4.03 20.98
C SER A 168 34.73 5.29 20.69
N VAL A 169 33.79 5.22 19.75
CA VAL A 169 32.88 6.32 19.36
C VAL A 169 31.43 5.90 19.62
N ARG A 170 30.64 6.76 20.27
CA ARG A 170 29.22 6.47 20.54
C ARG A 170 28.38 6.74 19.29
N LYS A 171 27.75 5.70 18.73
CA LYS A 171 26.77 5.79 17.62
C LYS A 171 25.36 5.71 18.22
N GLN A 172 24.40 6.39 17.59
CA GLN A 172 22.98 6.13 17.82
C GLN A 172 22.48 5.15 16.75
N ILE A 173 21.81 4.09 17.21
CA ILE A 173 21.07 3.13 16.39
C ILE A 173 19.64 3.65 16.34
N SER A 174 19.09 3.73 15.14
CA SER A 174 17.75 4.21 14.84
C SER A 174 16.71 3.14 15.17
N SER A 175 15.50 3.61 15.48
CA SER A 175 14.30 2.80 15.32
C SER A 175 14.27 2.18 13.90
N GLY A 176 13.97 0.89 13.79
CA GLY A 176 13.91 0.14 12.53
C GLY A 176 15.21 -0.56 12.11
N GLU A 177 16.37 -0.28 12.73
CA GLU A 177 17.62 -0.98 12.43
C GLU A 177 17.56 -2.46 12.89
N ILE A 178 17.92 -3.40 12.00
CA ILE A 178 18.12 -4.81 12.33
C ILE A 178 19.58 -5.00 12.76
N LEU A 179 19.79 -5.65 13.90
CA LEU A 179 21.12 -6.03 14.39
C LEU A 179 21.32 -7.54 14.29
N GLN A 180 22.47 -7.97 13.79
CA GLN A 180 22.87 -9.39 13.82
C GLN A 180 23.76 -9.67 15.03
N ILE A 181 23.43 -10.67 15.83
CA ILE A 181 24.07 -10.93 17.14
C ILE A 181 25.27 -11.88 16.97
N LYS A 182 26.46 -11.44 17.40
CA LYS A 182 27.70 -12.26 17.34
C LYS A 182 27.95 -13.09 18.61
N ARG A 183 27.11 -12.94 19.64
CA ARG A 183 27.09 -13.70 20.90
C ARG A 183 28.40 -13.70 21.73
N THR A 184 29.38 -12.86 21.38
CA THR A 184 30.62 -12.68 22.14
C THR A 184 30.41 -11.74 23.33
N ASP A 185 30.46 -12.28 24.55
CA ASP A 185 30.26 -11.52 25.79
C ASP A 185 31.57 -10.81 26.22
N VAL A 186 31.87 -9.66 25.59
CA VAL A 186 33.13 -8.94 25.82
C VAL A 186 33.08 -8.18 27.15
N ALA A 187 33.67 -8.77 28.20
CA ALA A 187 33.91 -8.11 29.47
C ALA A 187 35.17 -7.23 29.37
N GLY A 188 34.99 -5.90 29.32
CA GLY A 188 36.12 -4.98 29.18
C GLY A 188 35.78 -3.51 29.45
N SER A 189 36.81 -2.71 29.69
CA SER A 189 36.68 -1.25 29.78
C SER A 189 36.96 -0.64 28.40
N LEU A 190 35.93 -0.61 27.54
CA LEU A 190 36.02 -0.05 26.18
C LEU A 190 36.26 1.48 26.16
N THR A 191 36.13 2.15 27.30
CA THR A 191 36.52 3.56 27.46
C THR A 191 37.33 3.72 28.75
N ARG A 192 38.46 4.46 28.73
CA ARG A 192 39.34 4.67 29.92
C ARG A 192 38.66 5.34 31.13
N ARG A 193 37.36 5.68 31.06
CA ARG A 193 36.58 6.36 32.11
C ARG A 193 35.34 5.58 32.59
N SER A 194 35.02 4.44 31.98
CA SER A 194 33.86 3.62 32.34
C SER A 194 34.27 2.38 33.15
N PRO A 195 33.51 1.99 34.20
CA PRO A 195 33.72 0.71 34.86
C PRO A 195 33.55 -0.46 33.86
N PRO A 196 34.25 -1.59 34.08
CA PRO A 196 34.16 -2.74 33.18
C PRO A 196 32.72 -3.21 33.09
N SER A 197 32.15 -3.07 31.90
CA SER A 197 30.76 -3.41 31.58
C SER A 197 30.76 -4.61 30.65
N LYS A 198 29.72 -5.44 30.71
CA LYS A 198 29.49 -6.45 29.67
C LYS A 198 28.80 -5.80 28.47
N TYR A 199 29.28 -6.09 27.29
CA TYR A 199 28.71 -5.64 26.03
C TYR A 199 28.25 -6.83 25.21
N LEU A 200 27.02 -6.77 24.70
CA LEU A 200 26.57 -7.61 23.60
C LEU A 200 27.20 -7.08 22.32
N VAL A 201 27.92 -7.94 21.59
CA VAL A 201 28.48 -7.60 20.28
C VAL A 201 27.49 -7.98 19.19
N CYS A 202 27.12 -7.01 18.37
CA CYS A 202 26.29 -7.16 17.18
C CYS A 202 26.94 -6.49 15.96
N THR A 203 26.41 -6.73 14.76
CA THR A 203 26.66 -5.91 13.57
C THR A 203 25.42 -5.18 13.09
N ASP A 204 25.60 -4.04 12.42
CA ASP A 204 24.57 -3.42 11.59
C ASP A 204 24.57 -4.00 10.16
N GLU A 205 23.69 -3.49 9.30
CA GLU A 205 23.55 -3.84 7.88
C GLU A 205 24.84 -3.74 7.04
N LYS A 206 25.92 -3.15 7.58
CA LYS A 206 27.21 -2.89 6.90
C LYS A 206 28.33 -3.74 7.50
N ASP A 207 27.97 -4.81 8.20
CA ASP A 207 28.85 -5.71 8.97
C ASP A 207 29.73 -4.99 10.02
N LYS A 208 29.37 -3.77 10.42
CA LYS A 208 30.17 -2.98 11.37
C LYS A 208 29.87 -3.39 12.80
N ASP A 209 30.91 -3.78 13.54
CA ASP A 209 30.79 -4.16 14.95
C ASP A 209 30.28 -3.01 15.82
N MET A 210 29.24 -3.32 16.59
CA MET A 210 28.61 -2.45 17.58
C MET A 210 28.55 -3.17 18.93
N TYR A 211 28.96 -2.44 19.97
CA TYR A 211 29.07 -2.92 21.34
C TYR A 211 27.97 -2.24 22.15
N LEU A 212 26.96 -3.02 22.55
CA LEU A 212 25.79 -2.52 23.27
C LEU A 212 25.84 -2.94 24.75
N PRO A 213 25.81 -2.02 25.73
CA PRO A 213 25.84 -2.39 27.15
C PRO A 213 24.67 -3.31 27.54
N ILE A 214 24.95 -4.44 28.18
CA ILE A 214 23.90 -5.43 28.54
C ILE A 214 22.89 -4.87 29.56
N SER A 215 23.27 -3.85 30.32
CA SER A 215 22.40 -3.11 31.24
C SER A 215 21.46 -2.09 30.56
N GLN A 216 21.47 -2.01 29.23
CA GLN A 216 20.66 -1.03 28.48
C GLN A 216 19.26 -1.58 28.17
N ASN A 217 18.26 -0.72 28.42
CA ASN A 217 16.86 -0.98 28.11
C ASN A 217 16.53 -0.51 26.69
N GLY A 218 15.48 -1.07 26.10
CA GLY A 218 14.97 -0.72 24.76
C GLY A 218 13.68 -1.47 24.45
N LYS A 219 13.33 -1.57 23.17
CA LYS A 219 12.37 -2.53 22.62
C LYS A 219 13.07 -3.34 21.54
N PHE A 220 13.12 -4.64 21.74
CA PHE A 220 13.86 -5.57 20.92
C PHE A 220 12.95 -6.71 20.50
N TYR A 221 12.70 -6.87 19.21
CA TYR A 221 11.90 -7.97 18.68
C TYR A 221 12.81 -8.98 17.97
N LYS A 222 12.68 -10.28 18.29
CA LYS A 222 13.38 -11.35 17.56
C LYS A 222 12.95 -11.35 16.09
N VAL A 223 13.91 -11.48 15.18
CA VAL A 223 13.70 -11.53 13.72
C VAL A 223 14.09 -12.90 13.18
N ASN A 224 13.20 -13.52 12.42
CA ASN A 224 13.44 -14.79 11.73
C ASN A 224 13.33 -14.59 10.22
N LYS A 225 14.18 -15.32 9.47
CA LYS A 225 14.14 -15.38 7.99
C LYS A 225 13.13 -16.42 7.46
N LEU A 226 12.39 -17.07 8.36
CA LEU A 226 11.40 -18.10 8.07
C LEU A 226 10.13 -17.78 8.86
N VAL A 227 8.98 -17.95 8.21
CA VAL A 227 7.65 -17.76 8.83
C VAL A 227 7.47 -18.81 9.93
N THR A 228 7.53 -18.37 11.18
CA THR A 228 7.51 -19.23 12.38
C THR A 228 6.87 -18.48 13.56
N ASN A 229 6.56 -19.21 14.63
CA ASN A 229 5.85 -18.70 15.81
C ASN A 229 6.70 -17.83 16.76
N ASP A 230 8.03 -17.93 16.68
CA ASP A 230 8.97 -17.29 17.63
C ASP A 230 9.79 -16.19 16.94
N GLY A 231 9.10 -15.21 16.33
CA GLY A 231 9.76 -14.14 15.59
C GLY A 231 8.84 -13.14 14.89
N LEU A 232 9.45 -12.05 14.43
CA LEU A 232 8.96 -11.23 13.33
C LEU A 232 9.55 -11.71 12.00
N PHE A 233 8.76 -11.62 10.94
CA PHE A 233 9.15 -11.80 9.54
C PHE A 233 8.55 -10.66 8.69
N GLN A 234 9.04 -10.48 7.46
CA GLN A 234 8.50 -9.54 6.48
C GLN A 234 7.56 -10.28 5.51
N ILE A 235 6.71 -9.54 4.79
CA ILE A 235 5.71 -10.15 3.89
C ILE A 235 6.36 -10.93 2.72
N LYS A 236 7.58 -10.56 2.30
CA LYS A 236 8.39 -11.32 1.34
C LYS A 236 8.60 -12.78 1.80
N ASP A 237 8.76 -13.00 3.10
CA ASP A 237 9.03 -14.32 3.67
C ASP A 237 7.75 -15.18 3.64
N VAL A 238 6.56 -14.57 3.65
CA VAL A 238 5.27 -15.24 3.37
C VAL A 238 5.14 -15.59 1.89
N LEU A 239 5.57 -14.70 0.98
CA LEU A 239 5.52 -14.92 -0.46
C LEU A 239 6.39 -16.11 -0.91
N ASP A 240 7.56 -16.26 -0.30
CA ASP A 240 8.46 -17.40 -0.56
C ASP A 240 7.94 -18.72 0.05
N ASN A 241 7.04 -18.67 1.04
CA ASN A 241 6.49 -19.83 1.76
C ASN A 241 5.01 -20.14 1.41
N ARG A 242 4.63 -20.01 0.13
CA ARG A 242 3.24 -20.18 -0.37
C ARG A 242 2.51 -21.44 0.11
N SER A 243 3.22 -22.53 0.39
CA SER A 243 2.66 -23.81 0.86
C SER A 243 1.91 -23.75 2.19
N HIS A 244 2.02 -22.65 2.93
CA HIS A 244 1.39 -22.45 4.25
C HIS A 244 0.11 -21.62 4.22
N LEU A 245 -0.42 -21.28 3.04
CA LEU A 245 -1.68 -20.52 2.92
C LEU A 245 -2.92 -21.44 2.96
N PRO A 246 -4.04 -20.99 3.56
CA PRO A 246 -4.22 -19.71 4.24
C PRO A 246 -3.59 -19.69 5.65
N MET A 247 -3.10 -18.52 6.10
CA MET A 247 -2.50 -18.34 7.42
C MET A 247 -2.98 -17.08 8.13
N ASN A 248 -3.10 -17.12 9.46
CA ASN A 248 -3.38 -15.94 10.28
C ASN A 248 -2.06 -15.29 10.70
N ILE A 249 -1.90 -13.98 10.44
CA ILE A 249 -0.76 -13.18 10.89
C ILE A 249 -1.23 -11.95 11.65
N ARG A 250 -0.35 -11.42 12.50
CA ARG A 250 -0.54 -10.10 13.12
C ARG A 250 0.52 -9.13 12.59
N HIS A 251 0.08 -7.99 12.07
CA HIS A 251 0.95 -6.85 11.75
C HIS A 251 1.40 -6.19 13.07
N VAL A 252 2.72 -6.09 13.28
CA VAL A 252 3.32 -5.62 14.54
C VAL A 252 3.95 -4.24 14.38
N ILE A 253 4.71 -4.00 13.30
CA ILE A 253 5.40 -2.74 13.00
C ILE A 253 5.24 -2.40 11.53
N GLY A 254 4.87 -1.16 11.21
CA GLY A 254 4.78 -0.66 9.84
C GLY A 254 3.66 0.37 9.65
N GLU A 255 3.60 0.96 8.45
CA GLU A 255 2.54 1.93 8.12
C GLU A 255 1.20 1.23 7.83
N VAL A 256 0.13 1.72 8.46
CA VAL A 256 -1.25 1.28 8.21
C VAL A 256 -1.79 1.85 6.89
N PRO A 257 -2.75 1.17 6.22
CA PRO A 257 -3.47 1.78 5.11
C PRO A 257 -4.17 3.07 5.55
N LEU A 258 -4.24 4.06 4.65
CA LEU A 258 -4.77 5.41 4.93
C LEU A 258 -6.24 5.45 5.40
N PHE A 259 -6.99 4.34 5.28
CA PHE A 259 -8.38 4.16 5.74
C PHE A 259 -8.45 3.24 6.96
N SER A 260 -7.66 3.59 7.98
CA SER A 260 -7.43 2.74 9.15
C SER A 260 -8.66 2.51 10.05
N SER A 261 -9.80 3.17 9.81
CA SER A 261 -11.06 3.00 10.54
C SER A 261 -11.65 1.58 10.43
N GLU A 262 -11.45 0.91 9.29
CA GLU A 262 -11.86 -0.48 9.10
C GLU A 262 -10.70 -1.47 9.30
N TYR A 263 -9.46 -0.97 9.36
CA TYR A 263 -8.25 -1.77 9.47
C TYR A 263 -8.11 -2.42 10.85
N SER A 264 -7.38 -3.52 10.87
CA SER A 264 -7.03 -4.27 12.06
C SER A 264 -5.63 -4.84 11.88
N SER A 265 -4.85 -4.92 12.95
CA SER A 265 -3.55 -5.58 12.93
C SER A 265 -3.67 -7.11 12.76
N TYR A 266 -4.85 -7.70 12.98
CA TYR A 266 -5.12 -9.11 12.72
C TYR A 266 -5.55 -9.35 11.27
N LEU A 267 -4.80 -10.19 10.55
CA LEU A 267 -4.99 -10.45 9.11
C LEU A 267 -4.96 -11.95 8.82
N LYS A 268 -5.75 -12.39 7.85
CA LYS A 268 -5.72 -13.77 7.33
C LYS A 268 -5.27 -13.74 5.88
N CYS A 269 -4.04 -14.16 5.61
CA CYS A 269 -3.50 -14.26 4.26
C CYS A 269 -4.16 -15.44 3.53
N ASP A 270 -4.86 -15.18 2.43
CA ASP A 270 -5.60 -16.19 1.68
C ASP A 270 -4.85 -16.66 0.41
N ASP A 271 -4.26 -15.74 -0.35
CA ASP A 271 -3.59 -16.07 -1.62
C ASP A 271 -2.48 -15.05 -1.99
N ILE A 272 -1.64 -15.44 -2.95
CA ILE A 272 -0.60 -14.61 -3.58
C ILE A 272 -1.03 -14.27 -5.00
N ILE A 273 -1.19 -12.98 -5.26
CA ILE A 273 -1.48 -12.44 -6.59
C ILE A 273 -0.21 -11.81 -7.18
N GLU A 274 -0.04 -11.93 -8.49
CA GLU A 274 0.93 -11.12 -9.26
C GLU A 274 0.12 -10.13 -10.09
N GLU A 275 0.31 -8.84 -9.79
CA GLU A 275 -0.57 -7.77 -10.27
C GLU A 275 0.24 -6.70 -11.01
N GLU A 276 -0.21 -6.38 -12.23
CA GLU A 276 0.29 -5.25 -13.00
C GLU A 276 -0.58 -4.03 -12.71
N THR A 277 0.05 -2.94 -12.27
CA THR A 277 -0.63 -1.72 -11.79
C THR A 277 0.01 -0.46 -12.33
N ALA A 278 -0.81 0.54 -12.65
CA ALA A 278 -0.39 1.91 -12.91
C ALA A 278 -0.49 2.76 -11.63
N LEU A 279 0.55 3.55 -11.34
CA LEU A 279 0.49 4.63 -10.36
C LEU A 279 -0.18 5.84 -11.02
N ALA A 280 -1.10 6.48 -10.30
CA ALA A 280 -1.73 7.72 -10.73
C ALA A 280 -1.87 8.73 -9.57
N SER A 281 -2.00 10.01 -9.90
CA SER A 281 -2.47 11.06 -9.00
C SER A 281 -3.75 11.69 -9.56
N THR A 282 -4.66 12.15 -8.71
CA THR A 282 -5.66 13.14 -9.12
C THR A 282 -4.98 14.44 -9.57
N MET A 283 -5.64 15.19 -10.47
CA MET A 283 -5.19 16.50 -10.97
C MET A 283 -6.14 17.62 -10.50
N ASP A 284 -6.40 17.65 -9.20
CA ASP A 284 -7.28 18.64 -8.52
C ASP A 284 -6.54 19.24 -7.31
N ASP A 285 -7.17 20.17 -6.58
CA ASP A 285 -6.58 20.81 -5.39
C ASP A 285 -6.34 19.83 -4.22
N ASP A 286 -7.15 18.77 -4.09
CA ASP A 286 -6.89 17.64 -3.19
C ASP A 286 -6.21 16.50 -3.96
N LEU A 287 -4.87 16.48 -3.91
CA LEU A 287 -4.02 15.47 -4.56
C LEU A 287 -4.08 14.12 -3.84
N LEU A 288 -4.53 13.08 -4.55
CA LEU A 288 -4.71 11.72 -4.06
C LEU A 288 -3.96 10.74 -4.96
N LEU A 289 -3.08 9.92 -4.38
CA LEU A 289 -2.42 8.82 -5.10
C LEU A 289 -3.30 7.58 -5.19
N LEU A 290 -3.18 6.87 -6.30
CA LEU A 290 -3.98 5.69 -6.68
C LEU A 290 -3.07 4.62 -7.30
N GLU A 291 -3.25 3.35 -6.93
CA GLU A 291 -2.62 2.19 -7.58
C GLU A 291 -3.70 1.41 -8.34
N LEU A 292 -3.80 1.60 -9.67
CA LEU A 292 -4.87 1.08 -10.52
C LEU A 292 -4.43 -0.18 -11.26
N GLN A 293 -5.17 -1.30 -11.12
CA GLN A 293 -4.85 -2.55 -11.82
C GLN A 293 -5.05 -2.43 -13.35
N ILE A 294 -4.02 -2.76 -14.13
CA ILE A 294 -4.00 -2.60 -15.60
C ILE A 294 -5.03 -3.51 -16.30
N LYS A 295 -5.32 -4.68 -15.72
CA LYS A 295 -6.25 -5.71 -16.25
C LYS A 295 -7.74 -5.46 -15.98
N THR A 296 -8.08 -4.24 -15.55
CA THR A 296 -9.46 -3.77 -15.30
C THR A 296 -10.31 -3.71 -16.57
N PRO A 297 -11.64 -3.95 -16.48
CA PRO A 297 -12.58 -3.66 -17.57
C PRO A 297 -12.83 -2.15 -17.78
N MET A 298 -12.49 -1.30 -16.79
CA MET A 298 -12.72 0.15 -16.89
C MET A 298 -12.01 0.76 -18.12
N LYS A 299 -12.72 1.67 -18.79
CA LYS A 299 -12.20 2.45 -19.91
C LYS A 299 -11.95 3.90 -19.51
N PHE A 300 -10.98 4.52 -20.15
CA PHE A 300 -10.55 5.89 -19.88
C PHE A 300 -10.41 6.67 -21.17
N TYR A 301 -10.84 7.93 -21.18
CA TYR A 301 -10.53 8.89 -22.24
C TYR A 301 -9.14 9.48 -21.97
N ILE A 302 -8.39 9.80 -23.01
CA ILE A 302 -7.06 10.42 -22.93
C ILE A 302 -7.18 11.89 -23.31
N ALA A 303 -6.52 12.80 -22.60
CA ALA A 303 -6.55 14.22 -22.96
C ALA A 303 -5.54 14.55 -24.07
N LEU A 304 -6.05 15.08 -25.18
CA LEU A 304 -5.35 15.38 -26.43
C LEU A 304 -4.52 16.68 -26.36
N ASN A 305 -4.76 17.55 -25.37
CA ASN A 305 -4.07 18.84 -25.23
C ASN A 305 -2.89 18.81 -24.23
N GLU A 306 -2.09 17.73 -24.28
CA GLU A 306 -0.94 17.46 -23.39
C GLU A 306 0.01 18.65 -23.22
N ALA A 307 0.39 19.30 -24.33
CA ALA A 307 1.29 20.44 -24.33
C ALA A 307 0.74 21.68 -23.58
N VAL A 308 -0.58 21.77 -23.39
CA VAL A 308 -1.24 22.83 -22.60
C VAL A 308 -1.35 22.39 -21.13
N MET A 309 -1.73 21.13 -20.87
CA MET A 309 -1.82 20.60 -19.51
C MET A 309 -0.47 20.66 -18.78
N LYS A 310 0.64 20.33 -19.47
CA LYS A 310 2.01 20.40 -18.93
C LYS A 310 2.48 21.81 -18.53
N GLN A 311 1.72 22.86 -18.86
CA GLN A 311 1.97 24.25 -18.45
C GLN A 311 1.11 24.67 -17.23
N SER A 312 0.43 23.73 -16.58
CA SER A 312 -0.50 24.01 -15.47
C SER A 312 0.01 23.53 -14.12
N ASP A 313 -0.33 24.30 -13.07
CA ASP A 313 -0.02 23.98 -11.68
C ASP A 313 -0.58 22.60 -11.29
N PHE A 314 -1.83 22.27 -11.69
CA PHE A 314 -2.46 20.97 -11.41
C PHE A 314 -1.69 19.77 -11.98
N TYR A 315 -1.19 19.87 -13.23
CA TYR A 315 -0.34 18.82 -13.80
C TYR A 315 1.00 18.73 -13.07
N SER A 316 1.64 19.88 -12.81
CA SER A 316 2.96 19.92 -12.17
C SER A 316 2.92 19.38 -10.75
N ASP A 317 1.90 19.74 -9.96
CA ASP A 317 1.74 19.29 -8.59
C ASP A 317 1.35 17.80 -8.52
N ALA A 318 0.47 17.32 -9.42
CA ALA A 318 0.14 15.89 -9.54
C ALA A 318 1.34 15.03 -9.98
N PHE A 319 2.17 15.53 -10.91
CA PHE A 319 3.42 14.88 -11.31
C PHE A 319 4.43 14.83 -10.15
N GLN A 320 4.62 15.96 -9.47
CA GLN A 320 5.53 16.05 -8.32
C GLN A 320 5.11 15.13 -7.16
N ASN A 321 3.80 14.98 -6.92
CA ASN A 321 3.21 14.08 -5.93
C ASN A 321 3.54 12.60 -6.23
N CYS A 322 3.47 12.19 -7.51
CA CYS A 322 3.92 10.85 -7.92
C CYS A 322 5.44 10.66 -7.80
N GLU A 323 6.24 11.69 -8.07
CA GLU A 323 7.71 11.62 -7.97
C GLU A 323 8.22 11.59 -6.51
N THR A 324 7.54 12.24 -5.53
CA THR A 324 8.00 12.24 -4.13
C THR A 324 7.35 11.18 -3.25
N GLU A 325 6.03 11.02 -3.31
CA GLU A 325 5.29 10.11 -2.42
C GLU A 325 4.93 8.77 -3.10
N GLY A 326 5.12 8.67 -4.43
CA GLY A 326 4.66 7.53 -5.24
C GLY A 326 5.28 6.19 -4.87
N GLU A 327 6.60 6.12 -4.71
CA GLU A 327 7.30 4.87 -4.37
C GLU A 327 6.90 4.32 -2.99
N ASP A 328 6.76 5.19 -1.99
CA ASP A 328 6.35 4.75 -0.65
C ASP A 328 4.85 4.42 -0.62
N TYR A 329 4.00 5.18 -1.33
CA TYR A 329 2.59 4.83 -1.52
C TYR A 329 2.43 3.46 -2.18
N ILE A 330 3.14 3.14 -3.27
CA ILE A 330 3.01 1.83 -3.94
C ILE A 330 3.61 0.69 -3.11
N ARG A 331 4.52 0.94 -2.16
CA ARG A 331 4.99 -0.06 -1.19
C ARG A 331 3.98 -0.33 -0.07
N GLY A 332 3.21 0.68 0.35
CA GLY A 332 2.23 0.59 1.45
C GLY A 332 1.11 -0.45 1.25
N ILE A 333 0.43 -0.80 2.36
CA ILE A 333 -0.79 -1.63 2.36
C ILE A 333 -1.97 -0.83 1.78
N LYS A 334 -2.83 -1.46 0.97
CA LYS A 334 -4.11 -0.88 0.50
C LYS A 334 -5.28 -1.80 0.79
N PHE A 335 -6.47 -1.23 0.84
CA PHE A 335 -7.72 -1.98 0.76
C PHE A 335 -8.03 -2.39 -0.69
N SER A 336 -8.75 -3.50 -0.83
CA SER A 336 -9.16 -4.08 -2.11
C SER A 336 -10.67 -3.90 -2.33
N PHE A 337 -11.04 -3.50 -3.54
CA PHE A 337 -12.39 -3.05 -3.90
C PHE A 337 -12.84 -3.75 -5.17
N THR A 338 -13.68 -4.78 -5.03
CA THR A 338 -14.15 -5.56 -6.17
C THR A 338 -15.14 -4.74 -7.00
N LEU A 339 -14.70 -4.30 -8.17
CA LEU A 339 -15.58 -3.70 -9.16
C LEU A 339 -16.39 -4.80 -9.84
N SER A 340 -17.70 -4.79 -9.62
CA SER A 340 -18.61 -5.57 -10.46
C SER A 340 -18.81 -4.80 -11.76
N PRO A 341 -18.55 -5.39 -12.94
CA PRO A 341 -19.10 -4.87 -14.18
C PRO A 341 -20.61 -4.76 -13.99
N GLU A 342 -21.22 -3.67 -14.44
CA GLU A 342 -22.66 -3.55 -14.38
C GLU A 342 -23.22 -4.61 -15.34
N SER A 343 -23.71 -5.72 -14.78
CA SER A 343 -24.40 -6.72 -15.57
C SER A 343 -25.57 -6.01 -16.23
N TYR A 344 -25.64 -6.02 -17.56
CA TYR A 344 -26.67 -5.34 -18.35
C TYR A 344 -28.05 -5.97 -18.08
N SER A 345 -28.58 -5.70 -16.90
CA SER A 345 -29.97 -5.86 -16.49
C SER A 345 -30.76 -4.75 -17.18
N VAL A 346 -30.83 -4.87 -18.51
CA VAL A 346 -31.67 -4.06 -19.40
C VAL A 346 -33.03 -3.85 -18.73
N CYS A 347 -33.54 -2.62 -18.80
CA CYS A 347 -34.73 -2.14 -18.08
C CYS A 347 -36.04 -2.83 -18.50
N ASN A 348 -36.17 -4.14 -18.24
CA ASN A 348 -37.40 -4.92 -18.41
C ASN A 348 -38.51 -4.46 -17.47
N SER A 349 -38.18 -3.66 -16.45
CA SER A 349 -39.10 -2.90 -15.60
C SER A 349 -40.05 -1.95 -16.37
N LEU A 350 -39.83 -1.75 -17.67
CA LEU A 350 -40.68 -0.94 -18.57
C LEU A 350 -41.57 -1.76 -19.52
N ARG A 351 -41.65 -3.09 -19.39
CA ARG A 351 -42.50 -3.97 -20.24
C ARG A 351 -43.73 -4.57 -19.55
N SER A 352 -44.05 -4.17 -18.32
CA SER A 352 -45.19 -4.69 -17.54
C SER A 352 -46.41 -3.76 -17.46
N LEU A 353 -46.44 -2.66 -18.23
CA LEU A 353 -47.54 -1.67 -18.23
C LEU A 353 -47.98 -1.25 -19.65
N GLN A 354 -48.04 -2.20 -20.59
CA GLN A 354 -48.77 -2.05 -21.85
C GLN A 354 -49.52 -3.35 -22.21
N ASP A 355 -50.51 -3.68 -21.39
CA ASP A 355 -51.63 -4.55 -21.78
C ASP A 355 -52.92 -3.73 -21.71
N ASP A 356 -53.14 -2.91 -22.73
CA ASP A 356 -54.46 -2.37 -23.06
C ASP A 356 -54.52 -2.07 -24.57
N GLY A 357 -55.60 -2.46 -25.23
CA GLY A 357 -55.59 -2.73 -26.67
C GLY A 357 -55.73 -1.50 -27.58
N SER A 358 -54.75 -1.28 -28.47
CA SER A 358 -54.89 -0.35 -29.61
C SER A 358 -54.18 -0.88 -30.86
N MET A 359 -54.97 -1.24 -31.89
CA MET A 359 -54.43 -1.55 -33.21
C MET A 359 -54.11 -0.26 -33.97
N THR A 360 -52.84 0.03 -34.18
CA THR A 360 -52.35 1.01 -35.17
C THR A 360 -51.17 0.42 -35.91
N GLU A 361 -51.34 0.13 -37.20
CA GLU A 361 -50.26 -0.34 -38.07
C GLU A 361 -49.23 0.79 -38.25
N SER A 362 -47.98 0.57 -37.81
CA SER A 362 -46.84 1.44 -38.14
C SER A 362 -45.95 0.76 -39.18
N TYR A 363 -45.95 1.35 -40.37
CA TYR A 363 -45.10 0.94 -41.49
C TYR A 363 -43.64 1.24 -41.16
N TYR A 364 -42.82 0.21 -40.93
CA TYR A 364 -41.36 0.37 -40.90
C TYR A 364 -40.81 0.21 -42.32
N GLY A 365 -40.41 1.33 -42.92
CA GLY A 365 -39.60 1.32 -44.13
C GLY A 365 -38.20 0.80 -43.84
N THR A 366 -37.63 0.10 -44.82
CA THR A 366 -36.20 -0.26 -44.85
C THR A 366 -35.34 0.95 -45.20
N ASP A 367 -34.03 0.72 -45.19
CA ASP A 367 -33.01 1.53 -45.88
C ASP A 367 -32.70 2.91 -45.27
N SER A 368 -31.68 2.90 -44.41
CA SER A 368 -30.76 4.02 -44.28
C SER A 368 -29.32 3.47 -44.28
N ASP A 369 -28.75 3.31 -45.47
CA ASP A 369 -27.29 3.22 -45.61
C ASP A 369 -26.70 4.52 -45.03
N LEU A 370 -25.86 4.40 -44.01
CA LEU A 370 -25.02 5.48 -43.51
C LEU A 370 -23.59 4.96 -43.43
N GLU A 371 -22.71 5.67 -44.10
CA GLU A 371 -21.39 5.18 -44.51
C GLU A 371 -20.43 5.06 -43.32
N GLU A 372 -19.69 3.96 -43.25
CA GLU A 372 -18.59 3.81 -42.28
C GLU A 372 -17.41 4.72 -42.71
N GLU A 373 -17.40 5.97 -42.22
CA GLU A 373 -16.26 6.87 -42.44
C GLU A 373 -15.01 6.33 -41.73
N ASP A 374 -14.07 5.85 -42.53
CA ASP A 374 -12.86 5.13 -42.10
C ASP A 374 -11.86 6.08 -41.40
N ALA A 375 -11.99 6.21 -40.08
CA ALA A 375 -11.29 7.19 -39.23
C ALA A 375 -9.77 6.94 -39.05
N GLN A 376 -9.10 6.29 -40.01
CA GLN A 376 -7.66 6.02 -39.98
C GLN A 376 -6.79 7.10 -40.66
N SER A 377 -7.40 8.13 -41.26
CA SER A 377 -6.71 9.01 -42.24
C SER A 377 -5.76 10.10 -41.70
N GLU A 378 -5.52 10.22 -40.38
CA GLU A 378 -4.65 11.29 -39.83
C GLU A 378 -3.39 10.83 -39.04
N PHE A 379 -3.18 9.53 -38.81
CA PHE A 379 -2.02 9.04 -38.03
C PHE A 379 -1.23 7.91 -38.70
N SER A 380 -0.72 8.16 -39.91
CA SER A 380 0.21 7.26 -40.60
C SER A 380 1.63 7.28 -40.01
N ILE A 381 1.82 6.69 -38.81
CA ILE A 381 3.15 6.40 -38.26
C ILE A 381 3.48 4.92 -38.51
N THR A 382 4.12 4.64 -39.64
CA THR A 382 4.59 3.29 -39.99
C THR A 382 5.76 2.86 -39.11
N TRP A 383 5.45 2.12 -38.04
CA TRP A 383 6.39 1.20 -37.41
C TRP A 383 6.29 -0.16 -38.09
N ASP A 384 7.42 -0.73 -38.50
CA ASP A 384 7.50 -2.00 -39.24
C ASP A 384 8.18 -3.10 -38.40
N PRO A 385 7.42 -3.87 -37.59
CA PRO A 385 7.93 -4.98 -36.82
C PRO A 385 7.91 -6.28 -37.64
N THR A 386 9.05 -6.66 -38.22
CA THR A 386 9.14 -7.87 -39.03
C THR A 386 9.01 -9.16 -38.21
N ASN A 387 7.77 -9.68 -38.20
CA ASN A 387 7.45 -11.10 -38.33
C ASN A 387 7.98 -12.07 -37.24
N THR A 388 7.11 -12.46 -36.31
CA THR A 388 7.14 -13.82 -35.73
C THR A 388 5.72 -14.32 -35.53
N LYS A 389 5.43 -15.57 -35.92
CA LYS A 389 4.13 -16.24 -35.76
C LYS A 389 4.30 -17.49 -34.89
N ASN A 390 3.36 -17.73 -33.96
CA ASN A 390 2.57 -18.97 -33.80
C ASN A 390 2.04 -19.16 -32.36
N SER A 391 1.02 -20.04 -32.26
CA SER A 391 0.48 -20.67 -31.03
C SER A 391 -0.27 -19.74 -30.04
N GLU A 392 -1.30 -20.19 -29.31
CA GLU A 392 -2.25 -21.29 -29.56
C GLU A 392 -3.57 -21.01 -28.81
N LYS A 393 -4.63 -21.81 -29.05
CA LYS A 393 -5.90 -21.66 -28.31
C LYS A 393 -5.81 -22.28 -26.92
N ALA A 394 -6.24 -21.54 -25.90
CA ALA A 394 -6.54 -22.06 -24.57
C ALA A 394 -7.89 -21.53 -24.08
N GLU A 395 -8.80 -22.42 -23.66
CA GLU A 395 -10.03 -22.04 -22.96
C GLU A 395 -9.70 -21.66 -21.51
N ILE A 396 -10.15 -20.49 -21.07
CA ILE A 396 -10.01 -20.03 -19.69
C ILE A 396 -11.40 -19.99 -19.05
N LYS A 397 -11.62 -20.82 -18.03
CA LYS A 397 -12.85 -20.80 -17.23
C LYS A 397 -12.90 -19.49 -16.43
N HIS A 398 -14.07 -18.84 -16.41
CA HIS A 398 -14.26 -17.60 -15.67
C HIS A 398 -14.05 -17.78 -14.16
N VAL A 399 -13.16 -16.96 -13.60
CA VAL A 399 -13.03 -16.68 -12.17
C VAL A 399 -13.27 -15.17 -11.99
N PRO A 400 -14.01 -14.71 -10.97
CA PRO A 400 -14.22 -13.29 -10.74
C PRO A 400 -12.89 -12.54 -10.54
N LYS A 401 -12.73 -11.40 -11.24
CA LYS A 401 -11.54 -10.54 -11.12
C LYS A 401 -11.76 -9.51 -10.00
N ILE A 402 -10.74 -9.38 -9.15
CA ILE A 402 -10.72 -8.44 -8.02
C ILE A 402 -9.89 -7.21 -8.44
N PHE A 403 -10.24 -6.01 -7.95
CA PHE A 403 -9.62 -4.73 -8.32
C PHE A 403 -9.26 -3.91 -7.05
N ASN A 404 -8.47 -2.82 -7.19
CA ASN A 404 -7.94 -2.00 -6.09
C ASN A 404 -7.93 -0.50 -6.47
N SER A 405 -8.42 0.39 -5.58
CA SER A 405 -8.24 1.87 -5.57
C SER A 405 -8.78 2.46 -4.24
N SER A 406 -8.49 3.71 -3.81
CA SER A 406 -8.77 4.17 -2.41
C SER A 406 -8.86 5.71 -2.21
N ILE A 407 -9.07 6.17 -0.95
CA ILE A 407 -9.15 7.58 -0.45
C ILE A 407 -10.50 8.30 -0.79
N ASN A 408 -11.18 9.21 -0.04
CA ASN A 408 -11.11 9.79 1.35
C ASN A 408 -12.53 10.08 1.97
N SER A 409 -12.80 9.90 3.29
CA SER A 409 -14.10 10.30 3.90
C SER A 409 -14.07 10.66 5.41
N PRO A 410 -15.06 11.43 5.94
CA PRO A 410 -14.96 12.10 7.25
C PRO A 410 -15.31 11.22 8.47
N LYS A 411 -14.86 11.67 9.65
CA LYS A 411 -14.99 10.95 10.92
C LYS A 411 -16.33 11.15 11.62
N THR A 412 -16.88 10.07 12.14
CA THR A 412 -17.62 10.03 13.40
C THR A 412 -16.84 9.19 14.40
N GLU A 413 -16.99 9.46 15.70
CA GLU A 413 -16.28 8.75 16.77
C GLU A 413 -17.28 7.88 17.54
N ASP A 414 -16.92 6.64 17.90
CA ASP A 414 -17.36 6.06 19.17
C ASP A 414 -16.57 4.81 19.63
N ASN A 415 -16.07 4.89 20.86
CA ASN A 415 -15.93 3.87 21.92
C ASN A 415 -15.47 2.39 21.70
N VAL A 416 -15.11 1.90 20.51
CA VAL A 416 -14.65 0.47 20.34
C VAL A 416 -13.13 0.33 20.09
N ARG A 417 -12.29 1.04 20.85
CA ARG A 417 -10.83 1.15 20.60
C ARG A 417 -9.90 0.26 21.42
N GLN A 418 -10.37 -0.44 22.46
CA GLN A 418 -9.45 -1.01 23.48
C GLN A 418 -8.78 -2.36 23.12
N TRP A 419 -9.22 -3.03 22.04
CA TRP A 419 -8.73 -4.36 21.64
C TRP A 419 -8.05 -4.42 20.26
N ASN A 420 -8.31 -3.44 19.39
CA ASN A 420 -7.63 -3.28 18.12
C ASN A 420 -6.40 -2.37 18.33
N GLU A 421 -5.31 -2.96 18.83
CA GLU A 421 -4.03 -2.27 18.95
C GLU A 421 -3.50 -1.93 17.54
N GLU A 422 -3.41 -0.62 17.25
CA GLU A 422 -2.72 -0.10 16.07
C GLU A 422 -1.24 -0.58 16.10
N PRO A 423 -0.64 -0.99 14.96
CA PRO A 423 0.75 -1.46 14.93
C PRO A 423 1.73 -0.34 15.28
N GLU A 424 2.92 -0.70 15.77
CA GLU A 424 3.91 0.30 16.18
C GLU A 424 4.53 0.98 14.95
N THR A 425 4.21 2.25 14.73
CA THR A 425 4.93 3.09 13.76
C THR A 425 6.32 3.39 14.35
N VAL A 426 7.36 2.94 13.66
CA VAL A 426 8.75 2.87 14.13
C VAL A 426 9.59 4.07 13.70
#